data_AF-A0A519KQH2-F1
#
_entry.id   AF-A0A519KQH2-F1
#
_cell.length_a   1.000
_cell.length_b   1.000
_cell.length_c   1.000
_cell.angle_alpha   90.00
_cell.angle_beta   90.00
_cell.angle_gamma   90.00
#
_symmetry.space_group_name_H-M   'P 1'
#
loop_
_entity.id
_entity.type
_entity.pdbx_description
1 polymer ?
#
loop_
_entity_poly.entity_id
_entity_poly.type
_entity_poly.pdbx_seq_one_letter_code
_entity_poly.pdbx_strand_id
1 'polypeptide(L)' 'RRFPDQPTFKAMIEDAGFSRVTVTNLSGGVAAIHHGWAI' A
#
# COMPACT_ATOMS: atom_id res chain seq x y z
N ARG A 1 -17.14 -7.48 2.47
CA ARG A 1 -15.73 -7.87 2.75
C ARG A 1 -14.97 -6.62 3.17
N ARG A 2 -14.15 -6.69 4.22
CA ARG A 2 -13.39 -5.54 4.73
C ARG A 2 -12.14 -5.34 3.89
N PHE A 3 -11.73 -4.09 3.71
CA PHE A 3 -10.44 -3.77 3.08
C PHE A 3 -9.30 -4.24 4.00
N PRO A 4 -8.20 -4.79 3.46
CA PRO A 4 -7.04 -5.22 4.24
C PRO A 4 -6.40 -4.06 5.02
N ASP A 5 -5.62 -4.37 6.05
CA ASP A 5 -4.75 -3.38 6.68
C ASP A 5 -3.58 -2.96 5.76
N GLN A 6 -2.89 -1.88 6.13
CA GLN A 6 -1.83 -1.30 5.30
C GLN A 6 -0.67 -2.27 5.04
N PRO A 7 -0.13 -3.02 6.03
CA PRO A 7 0.91 -4.01 5.76
C PRO A 7 0.46 -5.10 4.78
N THR A 8 -0.76 -5.62 4.95
CA THR A 8 -1.31 -6.65 4.06
C THR A 8 -1.50 -6.11 2.65
N PHE A 9 -2.05 -4.90 2.52
CA PHE A 9 -2.26 -4.30 1.21
C PHE A 9 -0.95 -3.94 0.51
N LYS A 10 0.06 -3.46 1.25
CA LYS A 10 1.41 -3.25 0.74
C LYS A 10 2.00 -4.54 0.14
N ALA A 11 1.90 -5.66 0.86
CA ALA A 11 2.37 -6.96 0.38
C ALA A 11 1.63 -7.38 -0.90
N MET A 12 0.31 -7.18 -0.96
CA MET A 12 -0.46 -7.46 -2.18
C MET A 12 -0.01 -6.62 -3.39
N ILE A 13 0.44 -5.38 -3.19
CA ILE A 13 0.99 -4.53 -4.26
C ILE A 13 2.37 -5.04 -4.67
N GLU A 14 3.21 -5.45 -3.71
CA GLU A 14 4.52 -6.03 -3.99
C GLU A 14 4.40 -7.33 -4.81
N ASP A 15 3.48 -8.21 -4.40
CA ASP A 15 3.17 -9.46 -5.10
C ASP A 15 2.60 -9.22 -6.52
N ALA A 16 1.98 -8.05 -6.75
CA ALA A 16 1.45 -7.65 -8.04
C ALA A 16 2.53 -7.11 -9.02
N GLY A 17 3.81 -7.15 -8.66
CA GLY A 17 4.92 -6.76 -9.54
C GLY A 17 5.39 -5.31 -9.37
N PHE A 18 5.12 -4.70 -8.21
CA PHE A 18 5.69 -3.40 -7.86
C PHE A 18 6.84 -3.57 -6.85
N SER A 19 7.90 -2.81 -7.03
CA SER A 19 9.02 -2.72 -6.09
C SER A 19 8.98 -1.43 -5.29
N ARG A 20 9.69 -1.43 -4.15
CA ARG A 20 9.89 -0.26 -3.28
C ARG A 20 8.56 0.40 -2.87
N VAL A 21 7.55 -0.42 -2.59
CA VAL A 21 6.23 0.06 -2.22
C VAL A 21 6.33 0.79 -0.88
N THR A 22 5.88 2.05 -0.84
CA THR A 22 5.88 2.89 0.36
C THR A 22 4.45 3.35 0.65
N VAL A 23 4.16 3.58 1.93
CA VAL A 23 2.85 4.00 2.41
C VAL A 23 2.97 5.37 3.07
N THR A 24 2.14 6.31 2.63
CA THR A 24 2.04 7.65 3.24
C THR A 24 0.64 7.84 3.80
N ASN A 25 0.56 8.07 5.11
CA ASN A 25 -0.68 8.38 5.79
C ASN A 25 -1.10 9.83 5.58
N LEU A 26 -2.38 10.04 5.30
CA LEU A 26 -3.03 11.33 5.14
C LEU A 26 -4.05 11.53 6.26
N SER A 27 -4.29 12.79 6.62
CA SER A 27 -5.33 13.17 7.58
C SER A 27 -5.28 12.38 8.89
N GLY A 28 -4.07 12.18 9.45
CA GLY A 28 -3.90 11.44 10.71
C GLY A 28 -4.21 9.94 10.64
N GLY A 29 -4.23 9.34 9.44
CA GLY A 29 -4.47 7.91 9.24
C GLY A 29 -5.88 7.56 8.73
N VAL A 30 -6.70 8.55 8.39
CA VAL A 30 -8.02 8.33 7.77
C VAL A 30 -7.89 7.80 6.34
N ALA A 31 -6.87 8.25 5.61
CA ALA A 31 -6.56 7.79 4.27
C ALA A 31 -5.06 7.50 4.14
N ALA A 32 -4.68 6.65 3.17
CA ALA A 32 -3.29 6.35 2.88
C ALA A 32 -3.06 6.18 1.38
N ILE A 33 -1.91 6.65 0.89
CA ILE A 33 -1.45 6.42 -0.47
C ILE A 33 -0.38 5.33 -0.44
N HIS A 34 -0.54 4.31 -1.28
CA HIS A 34 0.47 3.29 -1.56
C HIS A 34 1.04 3.56 -2.95
N HIS A 35 2.35 3.70 -3.07
CA HIS A 35 3.03 3.93 -4.35
C HIS A 35 4.31 3.10 -4.46
N GLY A 36 4.70 2.72 -5.67
CA GLY A 36 5.88 1.92 -5.95
C GLY A 36 6.24 1.96 -7.42
N TRP A 37 7.31 1.26 -7.79
CA TRP A 37 7.80 1.19 -9.18
C TRP A 37 7.42 -0.14 -9.80
N ALA A 38 6.74 -0.13 -10.95
CA ALA A 38 6.47 -1.36 -11.70
C ALA A 38 7.78 -2.02 -12.15
N ILE A 39 7.83 -3.35 -12.07
CA ILE A 39 8.93 -4.20 -12.54
C ILE A 39 8.57 -4.76 -13.92
#